data_AF-B1Y8Q6-F1
#
_entry.id   AF-B1Y8Q6-F1
#
_cell.length_a   1.000
_cell.length_b   1.000
_cell.length_c   1.000
_cell.angle_alpha   90.00
_cell.angle_beta   90.00
_cell.angle_gamma   90.00
#
_symmetry.space_group_name_H-M   'P 1'
#
loop_
_entity.id
_entity.type
_entity.pdbx_description
1 polymer ?
#
loop_
_entity_poly.entity_id
_entity_poly.type
_entity_poly.pdbx_seq_one_letter_code
_entity_poly.pdbx_strand_id
1 'polypeptide(L)' 'MCVVFVVAVIHVLGVHAYSFVRYGVDPHDDVETAVKKLEAKAPHLAQFLREASYYLH' A
#
# COMPACT_ATOMS: atom_id res chain seq x y z
N MET A 1 15.77 -18.53 8.93
CA MET A 1 15.38 -17.73 7.76
C MET A 1 14.14 -16.95 8.15
N CYS A 2 14.24 -15.64 8.37
CA CYS A 2 13.07 -14.82 8.67
C CYS A 2 12.30 -14.58 7.37
N VAL A 3 11.11 -15.16 7.26
CA VAL A 3 10.19 -14.86 6.15
C VAL A 3 9.63 -13.46 6.44
N VAL A 4 10.19 -12.44 5.79
CA VAL A 4 9.56 -11.12 5.80
C VAL A 4 8.34 -11.24 4.89
N PHE A 5 7.14 -11.30 5.48
CA PHE A 5 5.91 -11.37 4.72
C PHE A 5 5.69 -9.99 4.08
N VAL A 6 6.01 -9.87 2.80
CA VAL A 6 5.79 -8.65 2.04
C VAL A 6 4.28 -8.56 1.77
N VAL A 7 3.58 -7.74 2.55
CA VAL A 7 2.13 -7.55 2.40
C VAL A 7 1.88 -6.66 1.19
N ALA A 8 1.19 -7.20 0.19
CA ALA A 8 0.72 -6.44 -0.97
C ALA A 8 -0.45 -5.52 -0.60
N VAL A 9 -0.59 -4.39 -1.28
CA VAL A 9 -1.68 -3.42 -1.04
C VAL A 9 -3.06 -4.07 -1.14
N ILE A 10 -3.24 -5.03 -2.07
CA ILE A 10 -4.48 -5.78 -2.22
C ILE A 10 -4.85 -6.63 -0.99
N HIS A 11 -3.89 -7.04 -0.16
CA HIS A 11 -4.17 -7.73 1.10
C HIS A 11 -4.65 -6.77 2.20
N VAL A 12 -4.26 -5.50 2.15
CA VAL A 12 -4.67 -4.47 3.12
C VAL A 12 -6.05 -3.89 2.76
N LEU A 13 -6.24 -3.55 1.49
CA LEU A 13 -7.40 -2.78 1.03
C LEU A 13 -8.40 -3.60 0.20
N GLY A 14 -8.08 -4.85 -0.13
CA GLY A 14 -8.89 -5.67 -1.03
C GLY A 14 -9.08 -4.99 -2.38
N VAL A 15 -10.32 -5.01 -2.88
CA VAL A 15 -10.71 -4.38 -4.15
C VAL A 15 -10.45 -2.87 -4.19
N HIS A 16 -10.38 -2.19 -3.04
CA HIS A 16 -10.14 -0.75 -3.00
C HIS A 16 -8.71 -0.37 -3.42
N ALA A 17 -7.77 -1.31 -3.45
CA ALA A 17 -6.41 -1.10 -3.94
C ALA A 17 -6.38 -0.57 -5.39
N TYR A 18 -7.34 -0.94 -6.24
CA TYR A 18 -7.44 -0.44 -7.62
C TYR A 18 -7.69 1.07 -7.70
N SER A 19 -8.19 1.69 -6.64
CA SER A 19 -8.33 3.15 -6.54
C SER A 19 -6.98 3.86 -6.56
N PHE A 20 -5.88 3.15 -6.26
CA PHE A 20 -4.54 3.72 -6.21
C PHE A 20 -3.79 3.65 -7.55
N VAL A 21 -4.31 2.92 -8.53
CA VAL A 21 -3.74 2.81 -9.88
C VAL A 21 -3.61 4.19 -10.55
N ARG A 22 -4.57 5.10 -10.32
CA ARG A 22 -4.49 6.48 -10.83
C ARG A 22 -3.31 7.29 -10.27
N TYR A 23 -2.72 6.84 -9.16
CA TYR A 23 -1.51 7.42 -8.58
C TYR A 23 -0.24 6.66 -9.01
N GLY A 24 -0.36 5.60 -9.79
CA GLY A 24 0.76 4.78 -10.28
C GLY A 24 1.16 3.65 -9.34
N VAL A 25 0.31 3.32 -8.35
CA VAL A 25 0.45 2.15 -7.48
C VAL A 25 -0.16 0.94 -8.17
N ASP A 26 0.58 -0.16 -8.24
CA ASP A 26 0.04 -1.46 -8.62
C ASP A 26 -0.60 -2.12 -7.36
N PRO A 27 -1.81 -2.72 -7.44
CA PRO A 27 -2.42 -3.39 -6.30
C PRO A 27 -1.56 -4.52 -5.68
N HIS A 28 -0.64 -5.08 -6.46
CA HIS A 28 0.30 -6.11 -6.04
C HIS A 28 1.64 -5.56 -5.57
N ASP A 29 1.87 -4.24 -5.65
CA ASP A 29 3.01 -3.62 -4.98
C ASP A 29 2.95 -3.92 -3.48
N ASP A 30 4.12 -4.06 -2.86
CA ASP A 30 4.21 -4.03 -1.41
C ASP A 30 3.82 -2.66 -0.85
N VAL A 31 3.36 -2.65 0.40
CA VAL A 31 2.92 -1.43 1.08
C VAL A 31 3.99 -0.33 1.07
N GLU A 32 5.27 -0.65 1.26
CA GLU A 32 6.35 0.34 1.31
C GLU A 32 6.57 1.00 -0.06
N THR A 33 6.59 0.21 -1.13
CA THR A 33 6.66 0.70 -2.51
C THR A 33 5.47 1.57 -2.87
N ALA A 34 4.25 1.13 -2.50
CA ALA A 34 3.04 1.89 -2.74
C ALA A 34 3.03 3.23 -1.97
N VAL A 35 3.49 3.24 -0.72
CA VAL A 35 3.63 4.46 0.08
C VAL A 35 4.58 5.45 -0.60
N LYS A 36 5.77 5.00 -1.06
CA LYS A 36 6.73 5.87 -1.78
C LYS A 36 6.12 6.47 -3.04
N LYS A 37 5.36 5.67 -3.81
CA LYS A 37 4.65 6.13 -5.01
C LYS A 37 3.55 7.16 -4.67
N LEU A 38 2.85 6.98 -3.55
CA LEU A 38 1.81 7.89 -3.07
C LEU A 38 2.36 9.17 -2.45
N GLU A 39 3.50 9.15 -1.76
CA GLU A 39 4.09 10.34 -1.13
C GLU A 39 4.30 11.48 -2.14
N ALA A 40 4.67 11.16 -3.38
CA ALA A 40 4.91 12.14 -4.42
C ALA A 40 3.63 12.80 -4.99
N LYS A 41 2.46 12.14 -4.88
CA LYS A 41 1.22 12.57 -5.57
C LYS A 41 0.03 12.80 -4.65
N ALA A 42 -0.04 12.04 -3.57
CA ALA A 42 -1.16 12.00 -2.62
C ALA A 42 -0.64 11.59 -1.23
N PRO A 43 0.09 12.47 -0.51
CA PRO A 43 0.72 12.14 0.77
C PRO A 43 -0.28 11.71 1.86
N HIS A 44 -1.52 12.19 1.78
CA HIS A 44 -2.61 11.76 2.66
C HIS A 44 -3.00 10.29 2.45
N LEU A 45 -2.94 9.79 1.20
CA LEU A 45 -3.17 8.36 0.92
C LEU A 45 -1.98 7.50 1.34
N ALA A 46 -0.77 8.03 1.26
CA ALA A 46 0.42 7.36 1.78
C ALA A 46 0.31 7.15 3.30
N GLN A 47 -0.13 8.18 4.03
CA GLN A 47 -0.38 8.08 5.47
C GLN A 47 -1.51 7.09 5.78
N PHE A 48 -2.64 7.18 5.08
CA PHE A 48 -3.75 6.24 5.24
C PHE A 48 -3.30 4.79 5.02
N LEU A 49 -2.51 4.52 3.98
CA LEU A 49 -2.03 3.17 3.67
C LEU A 49 -1.08 2.65 4.76
N ARG A 50 -0.20 3.50 5.31
CA ARG A 50 0.63 3.15 6.46
C ARG A 50 -0.21 2.75 7.67
N GLU A 51 -1.20 3.58 8.02
CA GLU A 51 -2.09 3.32 9.16
C GLU A 51 -2.91 2.04 8.95
N ALA A 52 -3.48 1.85 7.75
CA ALA A 52 -4.24 0.64 7.41
C ALA A 52 -3.39 -0.63 7.46
N SER A 53 -2.12 -0.56 7.03
CA SER A 53 -1.21 -1.71 7.08
C SER A 53 -0.82 -2.12 8.50
N TYR A 54 -0.85 -1.19 9.45
CA TYR A 54 -0.52 -1.45 10.85
C TYR A 54 -1.56 -2.35 11.54
N TYR A 55 -2.81 -2.33 11.07
CA TYR A 55 -3.90 -3.16 11.61
C TYR A 55 -3.92 -4.61 11.09
N LEU A 56 -3.05 -4.95 10.13
CA LEU A 56 -2.95 -6.30 9.56
C LEU A 56 -1.89 -7.19 10.25
N HIS A 57 -1.25 -6.69 11.32
CA HIS A 57 -0.22 -7.36 12.10
C HIS A 57 -0.79 -7.85 13.44
#